data_AF-A0A0N5A010-F1
#
_entry.id   AF-A0A0N5A010-F1
#
_cell.length_a   1.000
_cell.length_b   1.000
_cell.length_c   1.000
_cell.angle_alpha   90.00
_cell.angle_beta   90.00
_cell.angle_gamma   90.00
#
_symmetry.space_group_name_H-M   'P 1'
#
loop_
_entity.id
_entity.type
_entity.pdbx_description
1 polymer ?
#
loop_
_entity_poly.entity_id
_entity_poly.type
_entity_poly.pdbx_seq_one_letter_code
_entity_poly.pdbx_strand_id
1 'polypeptide(L)'
;MYKAKEQLEKFKKDHLKESPKEELFDDVTESRCSIGKEFWQYVVQEYKWYAYLGIFLFYLSGQFLFNYAGFGIVYMICFLMLLMYLNMGKRKEGEISAYSVFNENFESLPGQMNAGHFEESLLKRKIKT
;
A
#
# COMPACT_ATOMS: atom_id res chain seq x y z
N MET A 1 -41.99 32.03 9.57
CA MET A 1 -41.84 30.58 9.34
C MET A 1 -41.09 30.21 8.06
N TYR A 2 -41.14 31.01 6.97
CA TYR A 2 -40.45 30.68 5.70
C TYR A 2 -38.92 30.59 5.80
N LYS A 3 -38.28 31.54 6.50
CA LYS A 3 -36.82 31.55 6.71
C LYS A 3 -36.30 30.31 7.46
N ALA A 4 -37.09 29.77 8.39
CA ALA A 4 -36.69 28.58 9.15
C ALA A 4 -36.69 27.31 8.29
N LYS A 5 -37.61 27.21 7.33
CA LYS A 5 -37.65 26.09 6.37
C LYS A 5 -36.47 26.13 5.39
N GLU A 6 -36.12 27.33 4.93
CA GLU A 6 -34.98 27.54 4.04
C GLU A 6 -33.64 27.20 4.71
N GLN A 7 -33.49 27.55 6.00
CA GLN A 7 -32.34 27.17 6.83
C GLN A 7 -32.29 25.65 7.05
N LEU A 8 -33.43 25.01 7.27
CA LEU A 8 -33.54 23.56 7.44
C LEU A 8 -33.18 22.79 6.17
N GLU A 9 -33.61 23.28 5.00
CA GLU A 9 -33.26 22.70 3.70
C GLU A 9 -31.76 22.86 3.39
N LYS A 10 -31.18 24.02 3.74
CA LYS A 10 -29.74 24.26 3.59
C LYS A 10 -28.91 23.35 4.51
N PHE A 11 -29.32 23.25 5.77
CA PHE A 11 -28.71 22.34 6.76
C PHE A 11 -28.83 20.87 6.32
N LYS A 12 -30.00 20.43 5.82
CA LYS A 12 -30.16 19.08 5.26
C LYS A 12 -29.25 18.84 4.07
N LYS A 13 -29.09 19.82 3.18
CA LYS A 13 -28.27 19.70 1.97
C LYS A 13 -26.77 19.60 2.27
N ASP A 14 -26.34 20.27 3.33
CA ASP A 14 -24.95 20.27 3.78
C ASP A 14 -24.61 18.99 4.57
N HIS A 15 -25.59 18.38 5.27
CA HIS A 15 -25.36 17.20 6.13
C HIS A 15 -25.85 15.85 5.60
N LEU A 16 -26.70 15.77 4.56
CA LEU A 16 -27.14 14.50 3.94
C LEU A 16 -26.26 14.04 2.76
N LYS A 17 -25.18 14.77 2.44
CA LYS A 17 -24.22 14.34 1.41
C LYS A 17 -23.12 13.41 1.94
N GLU A 18 -23.02 13.27 3.26
CA GLU A 18 -22.15 12.29 3.90
C GLU A 18 -23.03 11.15 4.42
N SER A 19 -23.46 10.31 3.48
CA SER A 19 -24.13 9.06 3.81
C SER A 19 -23.07 8.09 4.36
N PRO A 20 -23.29 7.44 5.52
CA PRO A 20 -22.45 6.37 6.06
C PRO A 20 -22.51 5.11 5.18
N LYS A 21 -21.94 5.19 3.98
CA LYS A 21 -21.85 4.12 2.99
C LYS A 21 -20.43 3.92 2.45
N GLU A 22 -19.53 4.90 2.62
CA GLU A 22 -18.11 4.74 2.28
C GLU A 22 -17.36 3.96 3.36
N GLU A 23 -17.50 4.30 4.65
CA GLU A 23 -16.75 3.60 5.72
C GLU A 23 -17.14 2.11 5.90
N LEU A 24 -18.40 1.73 5.69
CA LEU A 24 -18.84 0.32 5.79
C LEU A 24 -18.46 -0.50 4.56
N PHE A 25 -18.28 0.15 3.41
CA PHE A 25 -17.83 -0.53 2.19
C PHE A 25 -16.31 -0.70 2.20
N ASP A 26 -15.57 0.27 2.74
CA ASP A 26 -14.12 0.18 2.89
C ASP A 26 -13.71 -0.91 3.90
N ASP A 27 -14.39 -1.04 5.05
CA ASP A 27 -14.10 -2.08 6.06
C ASP A 27 -14.38 -3.52 5.55
N VAL A 28 -15.46 -3.71 4.79
CA VAL A 28 -15.80 -5.02 4.18
C VAL A 28 -14.88 -5.34 3.02
N THR A 29 -14.47 -4.33 2.23
CA THR A 29 -13.53 -4.50 1.12
C THR A 29 -12.13 -4.80 1.64
N GLU A 30 -11.68 -4.14 2.70
CA GLU A 30 -10.40 -4.40 3.37
C GLU A 30 -10.38 -5.80 4.01
N SER A 31 -11.49 -6.22 4.64
CA SER A 31 -11.65 -7.57 5.21
C SER A 31 -11.63 -8.68 4.15
N ARG A 32 -12.32 -8.51 3.02
CA ARG A 32 -12.27 -9.46 1.88
C ARG A 32 -10.87 -9.51 1.25
N CYS A 33 -10.20 -8.36 1.14
CA CYS A 33 -8.84 -8.27 0.59
C CYS A 33 -7.82 -8.94 1.51
N SER A 34 -8.03 -8.87 2.82
CA SER A 34 -7.25 -9.60 3.84
C SER A 34 -7.37 -11.11 3.62
N ILE A 35 -8.58 -11.67 3.56
CA ILE A 35 -8.79 -13.12 3.39
C ILE A 35 -8.13 -13.67 2.12
N GLY A 36 -8.26 -12.94 1.00
CA GLY A 36 -7.62 -13.33 -0.26
C GLY A 36 -6.10 -13.34 -0.20
N LYS A 37 -5.49 -12.36 0.48
CA LYS A 37 -4.05 -12.28 0.69
C LYS A 37 -3.55 -13.36 1.65
N GLU A 38 -4.25 -13.62 2.74
CA GLU A 38 -3.90 -14.67 3.70
C GLU A 38 -3.94 -16.06 3.04
N PHE A 39 -4.98 -16.33 2.23
CA PHE A 39 -5.06 -17.55 1.43
C PHE A 39 -3.92 -17.65 0.40
N TRP A 40 -3.61 -16.55 -0.28
CA TRP A 40 -2.50 -16.49 -1.23
C TRP A 40 -1.16 -16.84 -0.57
N GLN A 41 -0.88 -16.27 0.59
CA GLN A 41 0.34 -16.54 1.33
C GLN A 41 0.41 -18.02 1.77
N TYR A 42 -0.69 -18.59 2.24
CA TYR A 42 -0.79 -20.00 2.58
C TYR A 42 -0.48 -20.92 1.38
N VAL A 43 -1.13 -20.68 0.22
CA VAL A 43 -0.93 -21.49 -0.99
C VAL A 43 0.49 -21.39 -1.51
N VAL A 44 1.07 -20.19 -1.54
CA VAL A 44 2.45 -19.96 -1.97
C VAL A 44 3.45 -20.61 -1.01
N GLN A 45 3.16 -20.63 0.29
CA GLN A 45 4.07 -21.19 1.29
C GLN A 45 4.11 -22.73 1.26
N GLU A 46 2.95 -23.38 1.16
CA GLU A 46 2.83 -24.84 1.20
C GLU A 46 3.19 -25.48 -0.16
N TYR A 47 2.85 -24.82 -1.27
CA TYR A 47 3.01 -25.36 -2.63
C TYR A 47 3.88 -24.47 -3.51
N LYS A 48 5.01 -23.97 -3.00
CA LYS A 48 5.91 -23.00 -3.66
C LYS A 48 6.05 -23.20 -5.18
N TRP A 49 6.55 -24.34 -5.60
CA TRP A 49 6.89 -24.57 -7.01
C TRP A 49 5.65 -24.72 -7.91
N TYR A 50 4.61 -25.40 -7.44
CA TYR A 50 3.35 -25.51 -8.18
C TYR A 50 2.62 -24.17 -8.27
N ALA A 51 2.67 -23.36 -7.21
CA ALA A 51 2.11 -22.01 -7.20
C ALA A 51 2.82 -21.12 -8.23
N TYR A 52 4.16 -21.09 -8.23
CA TYR A 52 4.92 -20.34 -9.23
C TYR A 52 4.66 -20.82 -10.66
N LEU A 53 4.57 -22.14 -10.86
CA LEU A 53 4.26 -22.73 -12.17
C LEU A 53 2.86 -22.34 -12.64
N GLY A 54 1.86 -22.41 -11.75
CA GLY A 54 0.49 -22.00 -12.05
C GLY A 54 0.37 -20.52 -12.41
N ILE A 55 1.05 -19.64 -11.66
CA ILE A 55 1.12 -18.21 -11.93
C ILE A 55 1.78 -17.94 -13.28
N PHE A 56 2.88 -18.63 -13.57
CA PHE A 56 3.59 -18.48 -14.83
C PHE A 56 2.75 -18.93 -16.03
N LEU A 57 2.06 -20.06 -15.92
CA LEU A 57 1.15 -20.54 -16.96
C LEU A 57 -0.04 -19.61 -17.16
N PHE A 58 -0.62 -19.08 -16.07
CA PHE A 58 -1.70 -18.10 -16.12
C PHE A 58 -1.24 -16.77 -16.76
N TYR A 59 -0.03 -16.33 -16.43
CA TYR A 59 0.58 -15.17 -17.06
C TYR A 59 0.76 -15.38 -18.56
N LEU A 60 1.34 -16.51 -18.98
CA LEU A 60 1.57 -16.81 -20.40
C LEU A 60 0.27 -16.91 -21.19
N SER A 61 -0.77 -17.56 -20.66
CA SER A 61 -2.05 -17.69 -21.34
C SER A 61 -2.73 -16.33 -21.51
N GLY A 62 -2.77 -15.51 -20.46
CA GLY A 62 -3.28 -14.14 -20.53
C GLY A 62 -2.46 -13.27 -21.46
N GLN A 63 -1.13 -13.31 -21.37
CA GLN A 63 -0.22 -12.54 -22.22
C GLN A 63 -0.43 -12.88 -23.69
N PHE A 64 -0.62 -14.15 -24.03
CA PHE A 64 -0.89 -14.58 -25.40
C PHE A 64 -2.21 -14.00 -25.93
N LEU A 65 -3.28 -14.06 -25.14
CA LEU A 65 -4.60 -13.51 -25.49
C LEU A 65 -4.57 -11.98 -25.66
N PHE A 66 -3.94 -11.26 -24.73
CA PHE A 66 -3.85 -9.80 -24.80
C PHE A 66 -2.89 -9.32 -25.88
N ASN A 67 -1.85 -10.11 -26.20
CA ASN A 67 -0.99 -9.82 -27.35
C ASN A 67 -1.73 -10.00 -28.67
N TYR A 68 -2.61 -11.00 -28.78
CA TYR A 68 -3.50 -11.16 -29.94
C TYR A 68 -4.45 -9.97 -30.10
N ALA A 69 -4.95 -9.42 -28.99
CA ALA A 69 -5.77 -8.21 -28.97
C ALA A 69 -4.98 -6.90 -29.21
N GLY A 70 -3.64 -6.95 -29.28
CA GLY A 70 -2.77 -5.78 -29.48
C GLY A 70 -2.44 -4.98 -28.20
N PHE A 71 -2.89 -5.43 -27.03
CA PHE A 71 -2.71 -4.73 -25.74
C PHE A 71 -1.79 -5.50 -24.76
N GLY A 72 -0.85 -6.30 -25.28
CA GLY A 72 0.00 -7.16 -24.46
C GLY A 72 0.83 -6.42 -23.40
N ILE A 73 1.29 -5.21 -23.68
CA ILE A 73 2.09 -4.39 -22.74
C ILE A 73 1.23 -3.92 -21.56
N VAL A 74 -0.03 -3.53 -21.81
CA VAL A 74 -0.93 -3.07 -20.75
C VAL A 74 -1.21 -4.20 -19.76
N TYR A 75 -1.47 -5.41 -20.28
CA TYR A 75 -1.64 -6.59 -19.45
C TYR A 75 -0.40 -6.89 -18.60
N MET A 76 0.80 -6.83 -19.20
CA MET A 76 2.06 -7.06 -18.48
C MET A 76 2.26 -6.10 -17.31
N ILE A 77 2.00 -4.79 -17.52
CA ILE A 77 2.13 -3.78 -16.46
C ILE A 77 1.10 -4.02 -15.35
N CYS A 78 -0.17 -4.26 -15.71
CA CYS A 78 -1.22 -4.57 -14.73
C CYS A 78 -0.90 -5.83 -13.93
N PHE A 79 -0.41 -6.88 -14.58
CA PHE A 79 -0.03 -8.13 -13.92
C PHE A 79 1.15 -7.94 -12.97
N LEU A 80 2.16 -7.15 -13.35
CA LEU A 80 3.28 -6.81 -12.47
C LEU A 80 2.81 -6.03 -11.23
N MET A 81 1.92 -5.05 -11.41
CA MET A 81 1.33 -4.31 -10.28
C MET A 81 0.56 -5.23 -9.34
N LEU A 82 -0.21 -6.18 -9.88
CA LEU A 82 -0.92 -7.18 -9.08
C LEU A 82 0.06 -8.08 -8.30
N LEU A 83 1.14 -8.55 -8.94
CA LEU A 83 2.17 -9.34 -8.26
C LEU A 83 2.84 -8.56 -7.13
N MET A 84 3.18 -7.29 -7.36
CA MET A 84 3.76 -6.43 -6.33
C MET A 84 2.79 -6.23 -5.16
N TYR A 85 1.51 -6.01 -5.44
CA TYR A 85 0.47 -5.85 -4.42
C TYR A 85 0.29 -7.12 -3.57
N LEU A 86 0.31 -8.30 -4.20
CA LEU A 86 0.21 -9.59 -3.52
C LEU A 86 1.48 -9.95 -2.75
N ASN A 87 2.64 -9.46 -3.19
CA ASN A 87 3.92 -9.65 -2.52
C ASN A 87 4.14 -8.65 -1.37
N MET A 88 3.35 -7.58 -1.30
CA MET A 88 3.45 -6.59 -0.24
C MET A 88 3.26 -7.27 1.13
N GLY A 89 4.35 -7.40 1.87
CA GLY A 89 4.36 -8.04 3.18
C GLY A 89 3.81 -7.12 4.26
N LYS A 90 3.29 -7.71 5.34
CA LYS A 90 3.06 -6.99 6.60
C LYS A 90 4.42 -6.78 7.28
N ARG A 91 4.64 -5.60 7.86
CA ARG A 91 5.82 -5.34 8.69
C ARG A 91 5.88 -6.34 9.84
N LYS A 92 7.07 -6.80 10.19
CA LYS A 92 7.25 -7.58 11.42
C LYS A 92 7.15 -6.65 12.62
N GLU A 93 6.51 -7.14 13.68
CA GLU A 93 6.50 -6.44 14.97
C GLU A 93 7.95 -6.24 15.45
N GLY A 94 8.33 -5.00 15.72
CA GLY A 94 9.68 -4.62 16.14
C GLY A 94 10.64 -4.20 15.02
N GLU A 95 10.22 -4.18 13.75
CA GLU A 95 11.06 -3.56 12.71
C GLU A 95 11.10 -2.03 12.88
N ILE A 96 12.28 -1.44 12.65
CA ILE A 96 12.50 0.02 12.64
C ILE A 96 11.87 0.58 11.35
N SER A 97 11.09 1.65 11.47
CA SER A 97 10.41 2.33 10.37
C SER A 97 11.30 3.39 9.75
N ALA A 98 10.99 3.77 8.51
CA ALA A 98 11.75 4.76 7.77
C ALA A 98 11.67 6.17 8.36
N TYR A 99 10.62 6.45 9.14
CA TYR A 99 10.42 7.73 9.79
C TYR A 99 10.57 7.56 11.29
N SER A 100 11.54 8.24 11.88
CA SER A 100 11.80 8.21 13.32
C SER A 100 10.56 8.44 14.19
N VAL A 101 9.57 9.20 13.70
CA VAL A 101 8.30 9.44 14.43
C VAL A 101 7.51 8.18 14.76
N PHE A 102 7.69 7.09 14.00
CA PHE A 102 7.01 5.81 14.25
C PHE A 102 7.91 4.77 14.93
N ASN A 103 9.13 5.14 15.33
CA ASN A 103 10.07 4.24 16.02
C ASN A 103 10.04 4.50 17.52
N GLU A 104 10.20 3.43 18.29
CA GLU A 104 10.48 3.56 19.72
C GLU A 104 11.77 4.39 19.90
N ASN A 105 11.74 5.36 20.82
CA ASN A 105 12.83 6.31 21.08
C ASN A 105 13.19 7.28 19.95
N PHE A 106 12.35 7.46 18.92
CA PHE A 106 12.62 8.36 17.79
C PHE A 106 13.93 8.03 17.04
N GLU A 107 14.33 6.76 17.03
CA GLU A 107 15.56 6.37 16.37
C GLU A 107 15.40 6.41 14.85
N SER A 108 16.38 6.97 14.13
CA SER A 108 16.45 6.88 12.67
C SER A 108 17.01 5.53 12.23
N LEU A 109 16.66 5.08 11.02
CA LEU A 109 17.26 3.88 10.45
C LEU A 109 18.81 3.98 10.44
N PRO A 110 19.52 2.91 10.83
CA PRO A 110 20.97 2.89 10.78
C PRO A 110 21.44 3.08 9.33
N GLY A 111 22.37 4.02 9.13
CA GLY A 111 22.91 4.36 7.80
C GLY A 111 22.22 5.52 7.09
N GLN A 112 21.17 6.14 7.67
CA GLN A 112 20.71 7.43 7.17
C GLN A 112 21.68 8.56 7.57
N MET A 113 21.98 9.44 6.62
CA MET A 113 22.80 10.62 6.87
C MET A 113 21.97 11.66 7.62
N ASN A 114 22.04 11.62 8.96
CA ASN A 114 21.37 12.58 9.82
C ASN A 114 22.15 13.92 9.85
N ALA A 115 21.43 15.04 10.01
CA ALA A 115 22.00 16.37 10.13
C ALA A 115 23.05 16.46 11.25
N GLY A 116 22.84 15.77 12.37
CA GLY A 116 23.83 15.71 13.45
C GLY A 116 25.16 15.08 13.02
N HIS A 117 25.14 14.00 12.24
CA HIS A 117 26.36 13.40 11.69
C HIS A 117 27.05 14.30 10.66
N PHE A 118 26.26 15.06 9.90
CA PHE A 118 26.79 16.05 8.96
C PHE A 118 27.51 17.19 9.70
N GLU A 119 26.90 17.73 10.75
CA GLU A 119 27.48 18.79 11.59
C GLU A 119 28.77 18.33 12.27
N GLU A 120 28.79 17.15 12.89
CA GLU A 120 30.01 16.58 13.48
C GLU A 120 31.13 16.42 12.46
N SER A 121 30.81 16.00 11.24
CA SER A 121 31.78 15.84 10.15
C SER A 121 32.38 17.17 9.72
N LEU A 122 31.56 18.23 9.68
CA LEU A 122 32.01 19.59 9.39
C LEU A 122 32.88 20.16 10.52
N LEU A 123 32.50 19.93 11.78
CA LEU A 123 33.24 20.42 12.95
C LEU A 123 34.58 19.71 13.12
N LYS A 124 34.62 18.37 12.98
CA LYS A 124 35.88 17.61 13.04
C LYS A 124 36.85 18.00 11.93
N ARG A 125 36.35 18.37 10.74
CA ARG A 125 37.20 18.88 9.65
C ARG A 125 37.86 20.21 10.02
N LYS A 126 37.14 21.13 10.66
CA LYS A 126 37.69 22.43 11.08
C LYS A 126 38.82 22.33 12.11
N ILE A 127 38.81 21.32 12.98
CA ILE A 127 39.83 21.17 14.03
C ILE A 127 41.15 20.58 13.47
N LYS A 128 41.08 19.87 12.35
CA LYS A 128 42.22 19.17 11.75
C LYS A 128 42.96 19.99 10.67
N THR A 129 42.49 21.20 10.39
CA THR A 129 43.09 22.15 9.43
C THR A 129 43.76 23.26 10.22
#